data_AF-A0A0S8IVB3-F1
#
_entry.id   AF-A0A0S8IVB3-F1
#
_cell.length_a   1.000
_cell.length_b   1.000
_cell.length_c   1.000
_cell.angle_alpha   90.00
_cell.angle_beta   90.00
_cell.angle_gamma   90.00
#
_symmetry.space_group_name_H-M   'P 1'
#
loop_
_entity.id
_entity.type
_entity.pdbx_description
1 polymer ?
#
loop_
_entity_poly.entity_id
_entity_poly.type
_entity_poly.pdbx_seq_one_letter_code
_entity_poly.pdbx_strand_id
1 'polypeptide(L)'
;MAAWSMIWFVSGLVPGLSAASPESAATATKAELAHALGAMRHDTPPAKVYAVWNDFCRTHFGAEKEPLVYELFGKETQIVPGSQWVHVSETSACIAWETTLPTTSWVEYGRTPACNSRTEPTERPFYIHVHYLKNLETDKVHYVRKVSVDERGKRVVSPLTTIVTRAAPAAVHVPGNLPGPPYVLDKPNTTYVLTKDITAKRTAIEVAAPGITLDLGGHTVTYHDETVPKEVFNDKWMSYVHKGAVGVKNFGHSGLTILNGTVREGQGYNVGNTESTGFIPIYMRDVSNIRIAGVTVDYWTPQNTGMRLRKPGGDVEVHHCVFLDRG
;
A
#
# COMPACT_ATOMS: atom_id res chain seq x y z
N MET A 1 -38.52 6.65 56.81
CA MET A 1 -37.27 7.03 56.10
C MET A 1 -36.76 5.78 55.40
N ALA A 2 -37.28 5.55 54.19
CA ALA A 2 -36.54 5.59 52.91
C ALA A 2 -35.76 4.28 52.68
N ALA A 3 -36.35 3.27 52.01
CA ALA A 3 -36.47 3.05 50.54
C ALA A 3 -35.32 2.10 50.05
N TRP A 4 -35.57 0.81 49.70
CA TRP A 4 -35.99 0.28 48.37
C TRP A 4 -34.94 0.64 47.27
N SER A 5 -34.38 -0.22 46.41
CA SER A 5 -34.86 -1.43 45.72
C SER A 5 -33.71 -2.19 45.01
N MET A 6 -33.94 -3.48 44.72
CA MET A 6 -33.40 -4.20 43.56
C MET A 6 -33.78 -3.50 42.25
N ILE A 7 -32.89 -3.43 41.25
CA ILE A 7 -33.26 -3.17 39.85
C ILE A 7 -32.45 -4.07 38.90
N TRP A 8 -33.19 -4.84 38.11
CA TRP A 8 -32.82 -5.43 36.83
C TRP A 8 -32.72 -4.35 35.73
N PHE A 9 -31.74 -4.44 34.83
CA PHE A 9 -31.81 -3.85 33.48
C PHE A 9 -31.42 -4.97 32.51
N VAL A 10 -32.34 -5.59 31.77
CA VAL A 10 -33.11 -5.11 30.60
C VAL A 10 -32.19 -4.76 29.42
N SER A 11 -32.44 -5.50 28.34
CA SER A 11 -31.96 -5.35 26.98
C SER A 11 -31.84 -3.89 26.50
N GLY A 12 -30.64 -3.51 26.08
CA GLY A 12 -30.44 -2.39 25.17
C GLY A 12 -30.28 -2.90 23.74
N LEU A 13 -31.33 -2.75 22.92
CA LEU A 13 -31.17 -2.64 21.47
C LEU A 13 -30.13 -1.55 21.20
N VAL A 14 -29.06 -1.86 20.47
CA VAL A 14 -28.21 -0.84 19.84
C VAL A 14 -28.95 -0.35 18.59
N PRO A 15 -29.43 0.90 18.53
CA PRO A 15 -30.07 1.43 17.34
C PRO A 15 -29.01 1.73 16.29
N GLY A 16 -29.22 1.22 15.08
CA GLY A 16 -28.77 1.77 13.81
C GLY A 16 -27.37 2.38 13.74
N LEU A 17 -26.38 1.56 13.40
CA LEU A 17 -25.31 2.04 12.50
C LEU A 17 -25.95 2.26 11.13
N SER A 18 -26.57 3.43 10.97
CA SER A 18 -26.73 4.01 9.65
C SER A 18 -25.32 4.23 9.13
N ALA A 19 -24.88 3.36 8.23
CA ALA A 19 -23.78 3.70 7.35
C ALA A 19 -24.25 4.97 6.64
N ALA A 20 -23.65 6.11 6.98
CA ALA A 20 -23.78 7.31 6.18
C ALA A 20 -23.42 6.88 4.76
N SER A 21 -24.45 6.77 3.90
CA SER A 21 -24.25 6.77 2.46
C SER A 21 -23.40 7.99 2.19
N PRO A 22 -22.30 7.90 1.41
CA PRO A 22 -21.52 9.08 1.10
C PRO A 22 -22.51 10.07 0.48
N GLU A 23 -22.76 11.15 1.22
CA GLU A 23 -23.44 12.33 0.73
C GLU A 23 -22.76 12.66 -0.58
N SER A 24 -23.50 12.69 -1.68
CA SER A 24 -22.89 12.90 -3.00
C SER A 24 -22.35 14.33 -3.01
N ALA A 25 -21.07 14.49 -2.65
CA ALA A 25 -20.34 15.71 -2.91
C ALA A 25 -20.52 15.99 -4.41
N ALA A 26 -21.08 17.16 -4.72
CA ALA A 26 -21.30 17.57 -6.11
C ALA A 26 -19.99 17.36 -6.88
N THR A 27 -20.04 16.56 -7.94
CA THR A 27 -18.85 16.28 -8.74
C THR A 27 -18.39 17.59 -9.37
N ALA A 28 -17.16 18.01 -9.06
CA ALA A 28 -16.58 19.21 -9.65
C ALA A 28 -16.68 19.15 -11.18
N THR A 29 -17.09 20.24 -11.79
CA THR A 29 -17.16 20.36 -13.25
C THR A 29 -15.76 20.24 -13.86
N LYS A 30 -15.70 19.86 -15.15
CA LYS A 30 -14.43 19.81 -15.90
C LYS A 30 -13.68 21.15 -15.86
N ALA A 31 -14.40 22.27 -15.87
CA ALA A 31 -13.81 23.61 -15.80
C ALA A 31 -13.20 23.89 -14.42
N GLU A 32 -13.89 23.52 -13.34
CA GLU A 32 -13.37 23.65 -11.97
C GLU A 32 -12.12 22.79 -11.75
N LEU A 33 -12.09 21.56 -12.30
CA LEU A 33 -10.93 20.68 -12.23
C LEU A 33 -9.73 21.21 -13.04
N ALA A 34 -9.98 21.70 -14.25
CA ALA A 34 -8.93 22.32 -15.06
C ALA A 34 -8.34 23.55 -14.36
N HIS A 35 -9.18 24.40 -13.76
CA HIS A 35 -8.74 25.53 -12.97
C HIS A 35 -7.96 25.09 -11.72
N ALA A 36 -8.44 24.09 -10.98
CA ALA A 36 -7.79 23.58 -9.79
C ALA A 36 -6.40 23.00 -10.10
N LEU A 37 -6.26 22.21 -11.17
CA LEU A 37 -4.99 21.68 -11.63
C LEU A 37 -4.05 22.79 -12.10
N GLY A 38 -4.54 23.75 -12.89
CA GLY A 38 -3.76 24.90 -13.36
C GLY A 38 -3.27 25.84 -12.25
N ALA A 39 -3.96 25.83 -11.10
CA ALA A 39 -3.56 26.59 -9.92
C ALA A 39 -2.53 25.89 -9.03
N MET A 40 -2.19 24.61 -9.31
CA MET A 40 -1.21 23.87 -8.53
C MET A 40 0.20 24.47 -8.71
N ARG A 41 0.94 24.48 -7.60
CA ARG A 41 2.31 24.97 -7.50
C ARG A 41 3.20 23.90 -6.87
N HIS A 42 4.52 24.04 -7.02
CA HIS A 42 5.51 23.11 -6.46
C HIS A 42 5.44 22.96 -4.93
N ASP A 43 4.87 23.95 -4.22
CA ASP A 43 4.64 23.95 -2.78
C ASP A 43 3.24 23.48 -2.38
N THR A 44 2.43 23.03 -3.35
CA THR A 44 1.10 22.48 -3.05
C THR A 44 1.25 21.20 -2.25
N PRO A 45 0.50 21.04 -1.13
CA PRO A 45 0.52 19.81 -0.36
C PRO A 45 0.27 18.59 -1.25
N PRO A 46 1.11 17.55 -1.21
CA PRO A 46 0.98 16.37 -2.09
C PRO A 46 -0.38 15.67 -1.98
N ALA A 47 -0.96 15.65 -0.78
CA ALA A 47 -2.30 15.11 -0.57
C ALA A 47 -3.37 15.87 -1.37
N LYS A 48 -3.23 17.20 -1.53
CA LYS A 48 -4.15 18.03 -2.32
C LYS A 48 -3.94 17.80 -3.81
N VAL A 49 -2.69 17.72 -4.28
CA VAL A 49 -2.37 17.39 -5.68
C VAL A 49 -3.04 16.07 -6.05
N TYR A 50 -2.82 15.04 -5.22
CA TYR A 50 -3.38 13.72 -5.44
C TYR A 50 -4.91 13.66 -5.39
N ALA A 51 -5.54 14.40 -4.47
CA ALA A 51 -7.00 14.48 -4.39
C ALA A 51 -7.61 15.07 -5.67
N VAL A 52 -7.09 16.20 -6.15
CA VAL A 52 -7.57 16.82 -7.40
C VAL A 52 -7.26 15.95 -8.61
N TRP A 53 -6.11 15.27 -8.62
CA TRP A 53 -5.79 14.29 -9.66
C TRP A 53 -6.78 13.11 -9.68
N ASN A 54 -7.22 12.63 -8.51
CA ASN A 54 -8.27 11.62 -8.43
C ASN A 54 -9.60 12.10 -8.99
N ASP A 55 -10.01 13.33 -8.67
CA ASP A 55 -11.22 13.92 -9.24
C ASP A 55 -11.13 14.05 -10.77
N PHE A 56 -9.98 14.50 -11.28
CA PHE A 56 -9.69 14.53 -12.71
C PHE A 56 -9.84 13.15 -13.34
N CYS A 57 -9.22 12.12 -12.75
CA CYS A 57 -9.31 10.77 -13.27
C CYS A 57 -10.74 10.22 -13.26
N ARG A 58 -11.50 10.41 -12.18
CA ARG A 58 -12.92 10.00 -12.14
C ARG A 58 -13.77 10.70 -13.20
N THR A 59 -13.42 11.94 -13.55
CA THR A 59 -14.15 12.76 -14.52
C THR A 59 -13.79 12.46 -15.97
N HIS A 60 -12.54 12.05 -16.23
CA HIS A 60 -12.01 11.93 -17.60
C HIS A 60 -11.70 10.50 -18.03
N PHE A 61 -11.44 9.59 -17.09
CA PHE A 61 -11.15 8.18 -17.39
C PHE A 61 -12.28 7.27 -16.92
N GLY A 62 -12.46 6.16 -17.63
CA GLY A 62 -13.54 5.21 -17.41
C GLY A 62 -13.88 4.46 -18.69
N ALA A 63 -14.54 3.32 -18.57
CA ALA A 63 -14.95 2.54 -19.74
C ALA A 63 -16.10 3.23 -20.49
N GLU A 64 -16.98 3.98 -19.80
CA GLU A 64 -18.04 4.77 -20.47
C GLU A 64 -17.51 6.01 -21.17
N LYS A 65 -16.30 6.45 -20.83
CA LYS A 65 -15.68 7.66 -21.38
C LYS A 65 -14.80 7.39 -22.60
N GLU A 66 -14.41 6.14 -22.84
CA GLU A 66 -13.56 5.72 -23.95
C GLU A 66 -14.16 4.47 -24.63
N PRO A 67 -14.90 4.63 -25.75
CA PRO A 67 -15.55 3.52 -26.44
C PRO A 67 -14.60 2.37 -26.81
N LEU A 68 -13.32 2.66 -27.11
CA LEU A 68 -12.32 1.64 -27.44
C LEU A 68 -12.07 0.65 -26.29
N VAL A 69 -12.34 1.04 -25.04
CA VAL A 69 -12.23 0.12 -23.89
C VAL A 69 -13.19 -1.06 -24.06
N TYR A 70 -14.44 -0.80 -24.44
CA TYR A 70 -15.42 -1.87 -24.64
C TYR A 70 -15.16 -2.70 -25.89
N GLU A 71 -14.56 -2.11 -26.93
CA GLU A 71 -14.19 -2.84 -28.14
C GLU A 71 -13.04 -3.82 -27.89
N LEU A 72 -12.03 -3.41 -27.12
CA LEU A 72 -10.84 -4.22 -26.85
C LEU A 72 -11.05 -5.24 -25.71
N PHE A 73 -11.74 -4.85 -24.65
CA PHE A 73 -11.86 -5.67 -23.43
C PHE A 73 -13.26 -6.28 -23.24
N GLY A 74 -14.19 -5.98 -24.15
CA GLY A 74 -15.58 -6.41 -24.09
C GLY A 74 -16.42 -5.57 -23.13
N LYS A 75 -17.74 -5.75 -23.21
CA LYS A 75 -18.70 -5.01 -22.39
C LYS A 75 -18.94 -5.63 -21.01
N GLU A 76 -18.46 -6.84 -20.79
CA GLU A 76 -18.74 -7.59 -19.57
C GLU A 76 -17.58 -7.46 -18.59
N THR A 77 -17.84 -6.83 -17.44
CA THR A 77 -16.88 -6.81 -16.33
C THR A 77 -16.74 -8.22 -15.78
N GLN A 78 -15.49 -8.68 -15.68
CA GLN A 78 -15.10 -9.99 -15.15
C GLN A 78 -13.81 -9.86 -14.34
N ILE A 79 -13.58 -10.77 -13.39
CA ILE A 79 -12.26 -10.99 -12.82
C ILE A 79 -11.45 -11.79 -13.85
N VAL A 80 -10.26 -11.32 -14.19
CA VAL A 80 -9.38 -12.00 -15.16
C VAL A 80 -8.98 -13.37 -14.61
N PRO A 81 -9.27 -14.49 -15.30
CA PRO A 81 -8.88 -15.82 -14.85
C PRO A 81 -7.36 -15.92 -14.62
N GLY A 82 -6.94 -16.51 -13.51
CA GLY A 82 -5.52 -16.67 -13.17
C GLY A 82 -4.82 -15.42 -12.64
N SER A 83 -5.43 -14.22 -12.68
CA SER A 83 -4.83 -12.97 -12.17
C SER A 83 -4.76 -12.89 -10.64
N GLN A 84 -5.38 -13.84 -9.94
CA GLN A 84 -5.55 -13.76 -8.50
C GLN A 84 -4.25 -14.11 -7.77
N TRP A 85 -3.85 -13.24 -6.85
CA TRP A 85 -2.70 -13.46 -5.99
C TRP A 85 -3.06 -13.19 -4.53
N VAL A 86 -2.51 -14.00 -3.63
CA VAL A 86 -2.73 -13.89 -2.19
C VAL A 86 -1.42 -14.17 -1.47
N HIS A 87 -1.06 -13.27 -0.55
CA HIS A 87 -0.04 -13.50 0.47
C HIS A 87 -0.71 -13.46 1.84
N VAL A 88 -0.44 -14.45 2.69
CA VAL A 88 -1.00 -14.53 4.05
C VAL A 88 0.14 -14.43 5.05
N SER A 89 0.03 -13.46 5.96
CA SER A 89 0.95 -13.24 7.08
C SER A 89 0.34 -13.79 8.39
N GLU A 90 0.99 -13.51 9.51
CA GLU A 90 0.57 -13.99 10.83
C GLU A 90 -0.77 -13.38 11.29
N THR A 91 -0.98 -12.11 10.98
CA THR A 91 -2.15 -11.31 11.40
C THR A 91 -2.70 -10.43 10.28
N SER A 92 -2.28 -10.65 9.04
CA SER A 92 -2.69 -9.88 7.87
C SER A 92 -2.66 -10.72 6.60
N ALA A 93 -3.20 -10.16 5.52
CA ALA A 93 -3.07 -10.74 4.18
C ALA A 93 -3.09 -9.65 3.12
N CYS A 94 -2.31 -9.83 2.05
CA CYS A 94 -2.41 -9.02 0.84
C CYS A 94 -3.13 -9.82 -0.24
N ILE A 95 -4.18 -9.24 -0.81
CA ILE A 95 -5.01 -9.86 -1.83
C ILE A 95 -5.02 -8.97 -3.06
N ALA A 96 -4.66 -9.54 -4.20
CA ALA A 96 -4.64 -8.86 -5.48
C ALA A 96 -5.36 -9.65 -6.57
N TRP A 97 -5.90 -8.92 -7.55
CA TRP A 97 -6.54 -9.46 -8.75
C TRP A 97 -6.68 -8.39 -9.83
N GLU A 98 -7.03 -8.82 -11.03
CA GLU A 98 -7.31 -7.94 -12.16
C GLU A 98 -8.76 -8.06 -12.63
N THR A 99 -9.29 -6.99 -13.20
CA THR A 99 -10.60 -6.97 -13.87
C THR A 99 -10.47 -6.58 -15.33
N THR A 100 -11.36 -7.08 -16.18
CA THR A 100 -11.39 -6.77 -17.63
C THR A 100 -11.76 -5.32 -17.92
N LEU A 101 -12.47 -4.66 -17.00
CA LEU A 101 -12.87 -3.27 -17.07
C LEU A 101 -12.43 -2.56 -15.78
N PRO A 102 -12.25 -1.23 -15.79
CA PRO A 102 -11.87 -0.50 -14.60
C PRO A 102 -13.00 -0.56 -13.58
N THR A 103 -12.69 -0.97 -12.35
CA THR A 103 -13.67 -1.12 -11.28
C THR A 103 -13.22 -0.47 -9.99
N THR A 104 -14.17 0.02 -9.20
CA THR A 104 -13.94 0.25 -7.78
C THR A 104 -14.00 -1.10 -7.07
N SER A 105 -13.07 -1.37 -6.16
CA SER A 105 -12.97 -2.68 -5.53
C SER A 105 -12.76 -2.64 -4.02
N TRP A 106 -13.16 -3.72 -3.35
CA TRP A 106 -12.86 -4.01 -1.95
C TRP A 106 -12.84 -5.52 -1.72
N VAL A 107 -12.30 -5.94 -0.57
CA VAL A 107 -12.38 -7.33 -0.11
C VAL A 107 -13.34 -7.39 1.07
N GLU A 108 -14.29 -8.31 1.02
CA GLU A 108 -15.14 -8.69 2.15
C GLU A 108 -14.52 -9.92 2.82
N TYR A 109 -14.41 -9.89 4.15
CA TYR A 109 -13.75 -10.94 4.92
C TYR A 109 -14.36 -11.14 6.31
N GLY A 110 -14.09 -12.29 6.93
CA GLY A 110 -14.50 -12.57 8.31
C GLY A 110 -14.25 -14.00 8.77
N ARG A 111 -14.59 -14.29 10.03
CA ARG A 111 -14.45 -15.64 10.64
C ARG A 111 -15.52 -16.63 10.18
N THR A 112 -16.57 -16.14 9.51
CA THR A 112 -17.69 -16.94 9.00
C THR A 112 -17.93 -16.62 7.52
N PRO A 113 -18.66 -17.48 6.78
CA PRO A 113 -19.02 -17.22 5.39
C PRO A 113 -19.77 -15.90 5.13
N ALA A 114 -20.34 -15.28 6.17
CA ALA A 114 -21.04 -14.01 6.06
C ALA A 114 -20.11 -12.81 5.76
N CYS A 115 -18.81 -12.94 5.98
CA CYS A 115 -17.81 -11.87 5.75
C CYS A 115 -18.23 -10.52 6.35
N ASN A 116 -18.28 -10.44 7.68
CA ASN A 116 -18.80 -9.30 8.44
C ASN A 116 -17.85 -8.08 8.49
N SER A 117 -16.77 -8.07 7.72
CA SER A 117 -15.81 -6.97 7.61
C SER A 117 -15.45 -6.75 6.15
N ARG A 118 -14.96 -5.54 5.83
CA ARG A 118 -14.44 -5.23 4.50
C ARG A 118 -13.28 -4.25 4.55
N THR A 119 -12.47 -4.22 3.50
CA THR A 119 -11.50 -3.15 3.26
C THR A 119 -12.21 -1.90 2.75
N GLU A 120 -11.52 -0.75 2.82
CA GLU A 120 -11.98 0.46 2.17
C GLU A 120 -12.05 0.27 0.65
N PRO A 121 -13.09 0.79 -0.03
CA PRO A 121 -13.13 0.80 -1.49
C PRO A 121 -11.95 1.55 -2.08
N THR A 122 -11.48 1.12 -3.26
CA THR A 122 -10.49 1.89 -4.01
C THR A 122 -11.03 3.28 -4.33
N GLU A 123 -10.16 4.29 -4.27
CA GLU A 123 -10.55 5.69 -4.41
C GLU A 123 -11.06 6.07 -5.81
N ARG A 124 -10.77 5.26 -6.81
CA ARG A 124 -11.28 5.37 -8.17
C ARG A 124 -11.25 4.01 -8.87
N PRO A 125 -11.86 3.88 -10.06
CA PRO A 125 -11.80 2.65 -10.82
C PRO A 125 -10.38 2.31 -11.31
N PHE A 126 -9.95 1.07 -11.09
CA PHE A 126 -8.66 0.53 -11.54
C PHE A 126 -8.83 -0.82 -12.26
N TYR A 127 -7.83 -1.23 -13.02
CA TYR A 127 -7.75 -2.59 -13.58
C TYR A 127 -7.09 -3.59 -12.63
N ILE A 128 -6.07 -3.13 -11.89
CA ILE A 128 -5.31 -3.92 -10.92
C ILE A 128 -5.74 -3.49 -9.52
N HIS A 129 -6.06 -4.48 -8.69
CA HIS A 129 -6.57 -4.27 -7.34
C HIS A 129 -5.60 -4.86 -6.34
N VAL A 130 -5.25 -4.12 -5.30
CA VAL A 130 -4.39 -4.57 -4.19
C VAL A 130 -5.03 -4.12 -2.89
N HIS A 131 -5.35 -5.08 -2.02
CA HIS A 131 -6.04 -4.85 -0.76
C HIS A 131 -5.30 -5.52 0.39
N TYR A 132 -5.20 -4.82 1.53
CA TYR A 132 -4.57 -5.31 2.75
C TYR A 132 -5.63 -5.61 3.82
N LEU A 133 -5.70 -6.86 4.26
CA LEU A 133 -6.49 -7.27 5.41
C LEU A 133 -5.59 -7.19 6.63
N LYS A 134 -6.06 -6.56 7.72
CA LYS A 134 -5.28 -6.34 8.94
C LYS A 134 -6.02 -6.91 10.15
N ASN A 135 -5.31 -7.06 11.26
CA ASN A 135 -5.87 -7.49 12.55
C ASN A 135 -6.59 -8.85 12.47
N LEU A 136 -6.11 -9.75 11.62
CA LEU A 136 -6.61 -11.12 11.55
C LEU A 136 -6.11 -11.91 12.76
N GLU A 137 -6.97 -12.76 13.32
CA GLU A 137 -6.55 -13.73 14.33
C GLU A 137 -5.55 -14.73 13.73
N THR A 138 -4.45 -15.02 14.43
CA THR A 138 -3.41 -16.00 14.04
C THR A 138 -3.88 -17.44 14.23
N ASP A 139 -3.41 -18.35 13.39
CA ASP A 139 -3.78 -19.79 13.37
C ASP A 139 -5.28 -20.03 13.17
N LYS A 140 -5.90 -19.19 12.32
CA LYS A 140 -7.34 -19.24 12.08
C LYS A 140 -7.70 -19.16 10.59
N VAL A 141 -8.82 -19.82 10.23
CA VAL A 141 -9.40 -19.82 8.87
C VAL A 141 -10.31 -18.60 8.66
N HIS A 142 -9.95 -17.69 7.77
CA HIS A 142 -10.77 -16.53 7.42
C HIS A 142 -11.40 -16.71 6.04
N TYR A 143 -12.69 -16.40 5.93
CA TYR A 143 -13.42 -16.40 4.67
C TYR A 143 -13.22 -15.06 3.97
N VAL A 144 -12.98 -15.09 2.66
CA VAL A 144 -12.74 -13.88 1.85
C VAL A 144 -13.46 -13.98 0.51
N ARG A 145 -13.97 -12.85 0.02
CA ARG A 145 -14.43 -12.67 -1.36
C ARG A 145 -14.08 -11.28 -1.86
N LYS A 146 -13.73 -11.21 -3.13
CA LYS A 146 -13.33 -10.00 -3.84
C LYS A 146 -14.56 -9.38 -4.48
N VAL A 147 -14.70 -8.07 -4.38
CA VAL A 147 -15.82 -7.34 -4.95
C VAL A 147 -15.28 -6.27 -5.86
N SER A 148 -15.84 -6.21 -7.07
CA SER A 148 -15.52 -5.22 -8.09
C SER A 148 -16.82 -4.65 -8.65
N VAL A 149 -16.91 -3.33 -8.73
CA VAL A 149 -18.06 -2.60 -9.27
C VAL A 149 -17.57 -1.70 -10.41
N ASP A 150 -18.09 -1.92 -11.61
CA ASP A 150 -17.74 -1.06 -12.75
C ASP A 150 -18.48 0.28 -12.72
N GLU A 151 -18.14 1.14 -13.68
CA GLU A 151 -18.70 2.48 -13.82
C GLU A 151 -20.24 2.48 -13.99
N ARG A 152 -20.80 1.41 -14.56
CA ARG A 152 -22.25 1.22 -14.77
C ARG A 152 -22.94 0.63 -13.54
N GLY A 153 -22.22 0.42 -12.44
CA GLY A 153 -22.73 -0.23 -11.23
C GLY A 153 -22.83 -1.76 -11.34
N LYS A 154 -22.29 -2.38 -12.38
CA LYS A 154 -22.28 -3.84 -12.49
C LYS A 154 -21.32 -4.42 -11.46
N ARG A 155 -21.89 -5.18 -10.52
CA ARG A 155 -21.15 -5.83 -9.44
C ARG A 155 -20.72 -7.24 -9.82
N VAL A 156 -19.41 -7.50 -9.72
CA VAL A 156 -18.79 -8.81 -9.87
C VAL A 156 -18.23 -9.23 -8.52
N VAL A 157 -18.53 -10.45 -8.11
CA VAL A 157 -18.07 -11.03 -6.83
C VAL A 157 -17.35 -12.33 -7.12
N SER A 158 -16.17 -12.51 -6.54
CA SER A 158 -15.48 -13.81 -6.63
C SER A 158 -16.25 -14.90 -5.87
N PRO A 159 -16.01 -16.18 -6.19
CA PRO A 159 -16.36 -17.26 -5.26
C PRO A 159 -15.82 -16.98 -3.85
N LEU A 160 -16.54 -17.47 -2.84
CA LEU A 160 -16.06 -17.45 -1.47
C LEU A 160 -14.87 -18.39 -1.34
N THR A 161 -13.77 -17.89 -0.79
CA THR A 161 -12.55 -18.66 -0.57
C THR A 161 -12.11 -18.52 0.88
N THR A 162 -11.14 -19.32 1.30
CA THR A 162 -10.57 -19.25 2.64
C THR A 162 -9.09 -18.99 2.60
N ILE A 163 -8.61 -18.17 3.52
CA ILE A 163 -7.18 -18.01 3.84
C ILE A 163 -6.94 -18.50 5.27
N VAL A 164 -5.74 -18.96 5.56
CA VAL A 164 -5.37 -19.45 6.89
C VAL A 164 -4.13 -18.71 7.35
N THR A 165 -4.28 -17.87 8.37
CA THR A 165 -3.14 -17.25 9.04
C THR A 165 -2.37 -18.32 9.81
N ARG A 166 -1.05 -18.15 9.92
CA ARG A 166 -0.18 -19.06 10.67
C ARG A 166 0.81 -18.27 11.48
N ALA A 167 1.06 -18.69 12.71
CA ALA A 167 2.19 -18.18 13.47
C ALA A 167 3.50 -18.48 12.74
N ALA A 168 4.44 -17.54 12.78
CA ALA A 168 5.78 -17.68 12.24
C ALA A 168 6.80 -17.61 13.41
N PRO A 169 6.94 -18.69 14.22
CA PRO A 169 7.74 -18.65 15.45
C PRO A 169 9.23 -18.39 15.22
N ALA A 170 9.74 -18.66 14.01
CA ALA A 170 11.11 -18.36 13.61
C ALA A 170 11.29 -16.96 13.01
N ALA A 171 10.19 -16.21 12.78
CA ALA A 171 10.27 -14.86 12.25
C ALA A 171 10.81 -13.89 13.30
N VAL A 172 11.48 -12.86 12.82
CA VAL A 172 11.93 -11.74 13.65
C VAL A 172 10.94 -10.59 13.51
N HIS A 173 10.24 -10.24 14.58
CA HIS A 173 9.28 -9.14 14.58
C HIS A 173 9.98 -7.78 14.61
N VAL A 174 9.58 -6.89 13.70
CA VAL A 174 10.03 -5.50 13.60
C VAL A 174 8.90 -4.58 14.06
N PRO A 175 9.14 -3.57 14.93
CA PRO A 175 10.44 -3.26 15.52
C PRO A 175 10.87 -4.26 16.61
N GLY A 176 9.92 -4.92 17.29
CA GLY A 176 10.24 -5.90 18.34
C GLY A 176 11.28 -5.38 19.34
N ASN A 177 12.33 -6.18 19.56
CA ASN A 177 13.51 -5.81 20.37
C ASN A 177 14.69 -5.32 19.51
N LEU A 178 14.50 -5.07 18.21
CA LEU A 178 15.59 -4.62 17.34
C LEU A 178 15.88 -3.13 17.60
N PRO A 179 17.16 -2.74 17.73
CA PRO A 179 17.51 -1.33 17.74
C PRO A 179 17.20 -0.72 16.36
N GLY A 180 16.77 0.54 16.36
CA GLY A 180 16.45 1.28 15.14
C GLY A 180 15.57 2.50 15.42
N PRO A 181 15.22 3.26 14.37
CA PRO A 181 15.66 3.13 12.98
C PRO A 181 17.11 3.62 12.72
N PRO A 182 17.83 3.12 11.69
CA PRO A 182 17.39 2.07 10.77
C PRO A 182 17.33 0.70 11.46
N TYR A 183 16.28 -0.07 11.19
CA TYR A 183 16.18 -1.47 11.62
C TYR A 183 17.02 -2.32 10.66
N VAL A 184 18.03 -3.01 11.21
CA VAL A 184 18.99 -3.79 10.43
C VAL A 184 18.54 -5.25 10.36
N LEU A 185 18.39 -5.77 9.15
CA LEU A 185 17.99 -7.17 8.87
C LEU A 185 19.26 -7.98 8.53
N ASP A 186 19.91 -8.49 9.57
CA ASP A 186 21.27 -9.07 9.52
C ASP A 186 21.33 -10.61 9.63
N LYS A 187 20.19 -11.29 9.80
CA LYS A 187 20.14 -12.76 9.88
C LYS A 187 19.85 -13.37 8.52
N PRO A 188 20.76 -14.14 7.90
CA PRO A 188 20.51 -14.72 6.59
C PRO A 188 19.32 -15.68 6.60
N ASN A 189 18.65 -15.83 5.46
CA ASN A 189 17.52 -16.76 5.27
C ASN A 189 16.40 -16.59 6.32
N THR A 190 16.15 -15.36 6.77
CA THR A 190 15.22 -15.06 7.86
C THR A 190 14.04 -14.24 7.36
N THR A 191 12.85 -14.58 7.84
CA THR A 191 11.66 -13.75 7.69
C THR A 191 11.61 -12.70 8.78
N TYR A 192 11.49 -11.44 8.40
CA TYR A 192 11.20 -10.31 9.26
C TYR A 192 9.77 -9.86 9.01
N VAL A 193 8.98 -9.76 10.08
CA VAL A 193 7.56 -9.37 10.00
C VAL A 193 7.36 -8.05 10.74
N LEU A 194 6.89 -7.03 10.03
CA LEU A 194 6.50 -5.78 10.65
C LEU A 194 5.18 -5.96 11.40
N THR A 195 5.13 -5.55 12.66
CA THR A 195 3.96 -5.78 13.55
C THR A 195 3.16 -4.52 13.86
N LYS A 196 3.64 -3.37 13.41
CA LYS A 196 2.99 -2.06 13.51
C LYS A 196 3.59 -1.09 12.51
N ASP A 197 2.88 0.00 12.26
CA ASP A 197 3.44 1.10 11.48
C ASP A 197 4.68 1.68 12.19
N ILE A 198 5.71 2.01 11.42
CA ILE A 198 6.97 2.60 11.92
C ILE A 198 7.28 3.89 11.17
N THR A 199 7.96 4.81 11.85
CA THR A 199 8.44 6.07 11.28
C THR A 199 9.92 6.25 11.58
N ALA A 200 10.68 6.64 10.55
CA ALA A 200 12.08 6.97 10.65
C ALA A 200 12.33 8.39 10.12
N LYS A 201 13.12 9.17 10.87
CA LYS A 201 13.60 10.48 10.42
C LYS A 201 14.35 10.40 9.09
N ARG A 202 15.13 9.33 8.89
CA ARG A 202 15.91 9.07 7.68
C ARG A 202 15.62 7.68 7.12
N THR A 203 16.65 6.84 6.96
CA THR A 203 16.50 5.46 6.49
C THR A 203 15.76 4.61 7.51
N ALA A 204 14.74 3.87 7.07
CA ALA A 204 13.91 3.07 7.96
C ALA A 204 14.42 1.64 8.13
N ILE A 205 14.77 0.95 7.04
CA ILE A 205 15.20 -0.45 7.03
C ILE A 205 16.48 -0.62 6.21
N GLU A 206 17.45 -1.36 6.76
CA GLU A 206 18.67 -1.75 6.06
C GLU A 206 18.78 -3.28 6.00
N VAL A 207 18.89 -3.82 4.78
CA VAL A 207 19.12 -5.25 4.53
C VAL A 207 20.62 -5.51 4.58
N ALA A 208 21.05 -6.36 5.52
CA ALA A 208 22.46 -6.63 5.82
C ALA A 208 22.84 -8.12 5.69
N ALA A 209 21.92 -8.97 5.22
CA ALA A 209 22.16 -10.38 4.97
C ALA A 209 21.39 -10.88 3.73
N PRO A 210 21.83 -11.97 3.08
CA PRO A 210 21.12 -12.57 1.95
C PRO A 210 19.91 -13.41 2.37
N GLY A 211 18.98 -13.65 1.44
CA GLY A 211 17.83 -14.54 1.65
C GLY A 211 16.76 -13.99 2.60
N ILE A 212 16.70 -12.66 2.76
CA ILE A 212 15.72 -12.02 3.66
C ILE A 212 14.33 -12.04 3.03
N THR A 213 13.33 -12.41 3.83
CA THR A 213 11.93 -12.07 3.53
C THR A 213 11.49 -10.97 4.47
N LEU A 214 11.12 -9.81 3.94
CA LEU A 214 10.52 -8.70 4.67
C LEU A 214 9.02 -8.68 4.38
N ASP A 215 8.22 -9.21 5.29
CA ASP A 215 6.77 -9.09 5.27
C ASP A 215 6.38 -7.83 6.07
N LEU A 216 5.79 -6.84 5.39
CA LEU A 216 5.38 -5.60 6.02
C LEU A 216 4.08 -5.77 6.82
N GLY A 217 3.47 -6.95 6.88
CA GLY A 217 2.36 -7.27 7.79
C GLY A 217 1.10 -6.43 7.56
N GLY A 218 0.93 -5.83 6.40
CA GLY A 218 -0.12 -4.85 6.09
C GLY A 218 0.15 -3.46 6.69
N HIS A 219 1.33 -3.23 7.28
CA HIS A 219 1.72 -2.00 7.94
C HIS A 219 2.48 -1.05 7.01
N THR A 220 2.69 0.17 7.51
CA THR A 220 3.37 1.25 6.81
C THR A 220 4.77 1.49 7.39
N VAL A 221 5.78 1.51 6.53
CA VAL A 221 7.12 2.01 6.81
C VAL A 221 7.21 3.44 6.31
N THR A 222 7.24 4.41 7.22
CA THR A 222 7.47 5.82 6.88
C THR A 222 8.95 6.15 7.03
N TYR A 223 9.58 6.63 5.98
CA TYR A 223 11.00 7.06 5.97
C TYR A 223 11.08 8.54 5.62
N HIS A 224 12.25 9.18 5.79
CA HIS A 224 12.41 10.60 5.44
C HIS A 224 11.39 11.51 6.14
N ASP A 225 11.19 11.33 7.45
CA ASP A 225 10.29 12.18 8.25
C ASP A 225 10.96 13.46 8.80
N GLU A 226 12.17 13.78 8.31
CA GLU A 226 12.92 14.97 8.66
C GLU A 226 13.62 15.52 7.40
N THR A 227 13.46 16.82 7.15
CA THR A 227 14.11 17.51 6.02
C THR A 227 15.63 17.41 6.14
N VAL A 228 16.28 16.98 5.05
CA VAL A 228 17.74 16.92 4.98
C VAL A 228 18.27 18.11 4.18
N PRO A 229 19.03 19.03 4.80
CA PRO A 229 19.58 20.20 4.10
C PRO A 229 20.54 19.78 2.97
N LYS A 230 20.54 20.53 1.85
CA LYS A 230 21.39 20.24 0.68
C LYS A 230 22.87 20.25 1.05
N GLU A 231 23.25 21.06 2.03
CA GLU A 231 24.61 21.28 2.51
C GLU A 231 25.23 20.02 3.14
N VAL A 232 24.41 19.03 3.50
CA VAL A 232 24.88 17.72 3.98
C VAL A 232 25.58 16.94 2.85
N PHE A 233 25.26 17.25 1.59
CA PHE A 233 25.77 16.57 0.41
C PHE A 233 26.95 17.31 -0.22
N ASN A 234 27.91 16.56 -0.76
CA ASN A 234 29.09 17.12 -1.46
C ASN A 234 29.00 16.94 -2.99
N ASP A 235 27.78 16.92 -3.53
CA ASP A 235 27.43 16.69 -4.94
C ASP A 235 27.94 15.38 -5.56
N LYS A 236 28.55 14.48 -4.79
CA LYS A 236 28.89 13.13 -5.25
C LYS A 236 27.72 12.19 -5.01
N TRP A 237 27.40 11.39 -6.03
CA TRP A 237 26.40 10.30 -5.96
C TRP A 237 26.41 9.53 -4.63
N MET A 238 27.58 9.09 -4.17
CA MET A 238 27.69 8.28 -2.95
C MET A 238 27.28 9.04 -1.69
N SER A 239 27.43 10.37 -1.67
CA SER A 239 26.96 11.18 -0.54
C SER A 239 25.44 11.10 -0.41
N TYR A 240 24.70 11.12 -1.51
CA TYR A 240 23.25 10.95 -1.50
C TYR A 240 22.85 9.53 -1.11
N VAL A 241 23.58 8.52 -1.56
CA VAL A 241 23.32 7.12 -1.15
C VAL A 241 23.53 6.88 0.35
N HIS A 242 24.56 7.47 0.95
CA HIS A 242 24.91 7.24 2.35
C HIS A 242 24.21 8.18 3.31
N LYS A 243 24.06 9.45 2.93
CA LYS A 243 23.46 10.50 3.75
C LYS A 243 22.03 10.79 3.34
N GLY A 244 21.45 10.05 2.41
CA GLY A 244 20.05 10.15 2.07
C GLY A 244 19.13 9.62 3.18
N ALA A 245 17.85 9.51 2.86
CA ALA A 245 16.85 8.73 3.58
C ALA A 245 16.25 7.69 2.62
N VAL A 246 16.17 6.43 3.03
CA VAL A 246 15.63 5.35 2.19
C VAL A 246 14.63 4.52 2.99
N GLY A 247 13.50 4.13 2.40
CA GLY A 247 12.55 3.25 3.07
C GLY A 247 13.15 1.88 3.36
N VAL A 248 13.52 1.16 2.30
CA VAL A 248 14.24 -0.13 2.38
C VAL A 248 15.51 -0.04 1.53
N LYS A 249 16.66 -0.14 2.20
CA LYS A 249 17.98 -0.05 1.58
C LYS A 249 18.65 -1.43 1.51
N ASN A 250 19.16 -1.83 0.35
CA ASN A 250 19.91 -3.07 0.17
C ASN A 250 21.15 -2.87 -0.70
N PHE A 251 22.32 -3.25 -0.18
CA PHE A 251 23.61 -3.14 -0.86
C PHE A 251 24.31 -4.51 -0.88
N GLY A 252 24.28 -5.20 -2.01
CA GLY A 252 25.04 -6.44 -2.20
C GLY A 252 24.37 -7.72 -1.69
N HIS A 253 23.16 -7.66 -1.12
CA HIS A 253 22.51 -8.85 -0.55
C HIS A 253 21.42 -9.39 -1.47
N SER A 254 21.65 -10.58 -2.01
CA SER A 254 20.75 -11.26 -2.94
C SER A 254 19.67 -12.08 -2.23
N GLY A 255 18.60 -12.43 -2.92
CA GLY A 255 17.51 -13.25 -2.37
C GLY A 255 16.54 -12.47 -1.48
N LEU A 256 16.42 -11.14 -1.65
CA LEU A 256 15.49 -10.33 -0.88
C LEU A 256 14.07 -10.43 -1.45
N THR A 257 13.12 -10.74 -0.58
CA THR A 257 11.68 -10.69 -0.85
C THR A 257 11.02 -9.60 0.00
N ILE A 258 10.20 -8.70 -0.57
CA ILE A 258 9.42 -7.69 0.17
C ILE A 258 7.93 -7.88 -0.14
N LEU A 259 7.08 -7.97 0.89
CA LEU A 259 5.67 -8.33 0.76
C LEU A 259 4.74 -7.45 1.60
N ASN A 260 3.48 -7.34 1.16
CA ASN A 260 2.30 -7.06 2.01
C ASN A 260 2.40 -5.81 2.89
N GLY A 261 2.39 -4.62 2.29
CA GLY A 261 2.26 -3.37 3.05
C GLY A 261 2.71 -2.14 2.26
N THR A 262 3.03 -1.08 2.98
CA THR A 262 3.33 0.23 2.37
C THR A 262 4.72 0.72 2.77
N VAL A 263 5.49 1.22 1.80
CA VAL A 263 6.69 2.03 2.04
C VAL A 263 6.37 3.46 1.59
N ARG A 264 6.37 4.40 2.54
CA ARG A 264 5.90 5.78 2.35
C ARG A 264 6.98 6.79 2.70
N GLU A 265 7.12 7.80 1.85
CA GLU A 265 7.88 9.00 2.18
C GLU A 265 7.13 9.87 3.20
N GLY A 266 7.84 10.26 4.25
CA GLY A 266 7.38 11.11 5.35
C GLY A 266 7.35 12.59 4.98
N GLN A 267 7.29 13.46 5.99
CA GLN A 267 7.15 14.91 5.78
C GLN A 267 8.47 15.63 5.45
N GLY A 268 9.60 14.91 5.45
CA GLY A 268 10.90 15.48 5.10
C GLY A 268 10.93 15.94 3.65
N TYR A 269 11.44 17.14 3.43
CA TYR A 269 11.65 17.68 2.09
C TYR A 269 13.08 17.41 1.62
N ASN A 270 13.24 17.14 0.32
CA ASN A 270 14.54 17.24 -0.35
C ASN A 270 14.40 18.04 -1.65
N VAL A 271 15.47 18.72 -2.03
CA VAL A 271 15.50 19.61 -3.20
C VAL A 271 15.74 18.87 -4.53
N GLY A 272 15.77 17.52 -4.51
CA GLY A 272 16.22 16.71 -5.64
C GLY A 272 17.73 16.79 -5.88
N ASN A 273 18.22 15.91 -6.74
CA ASN A 273 19.56 15.97 -7.31
C ASN A 273 19.56 15.38 -8.72
N THR A 274 20.53 15.76 -9.55
CA THR A 274 20.69 15.27 -10.94
C THR A 274 20.89 13.76 -11.04
N GLU A 275 21.23 13.12 -9.93
CA GLU A 275 21.41 11.68 -9.83
C GLU A 275 20.10 10.93 -9.51
N SER A 276 19.03 11.61 -9.11
CA SER A 276 17.75 11.04 -8.66
C SER A 276 17.92 9.95 -7.59
N THR A 277 18.73 10.22 -6.57
CA THR A 277 19.10 9.25 -5.53
C THR A 277 19.07 9.81 -4.11
N GLY A 278 19.05 8.92 -3.12
CA GLY A 278 19.15 9.30 -1.71
C GLY A 278 17.84 9.63 -1.00
N PHE A 279 16.69 9.60 -1.67
CA PHE A 279 15.39 9.81 -1.02
C PHE A 279 14.35 8.78 -1.46
N ILE A 280 14.82 7.59 -1.85
CA ILE A 280 14.01 6.61 -2.57
C ILE A 280 13.31 5.67 -1.58
N PRO A 281 12.02 5.35 -1.74
CA PRO A 281 11.33 4.40 -0.89
C PRO A 281 11.99 3.02 -0.87
N ILE A 282 12.30 2.45 -2.03
CA ILE A 282 12.99 1.15 -2.12
C ILE A 282 14.22 1.31 -3.00
N TYR A 283 15.41 1.15 -2.40
CA TYR A 283 16.67 1.31 -3.11
C TYR A 283 17.60 0.12 -2.92
N MET A 284 18.01 -0.47 -4.04
CA MET A 284 18.85 -1.65 -4.09
C MET A 284 20.02 -1.47 -5.05
N ARG A 285 21.16 -2.06 -4.72
CA ARG A 285 22.35 -2.03 -5.56
C ARG A 285 23.16 -3.32 -5.48
N ASP A 286 23.67 -3.76 -6.63
CA ASP A 286 24.54 -4.93 -6.77
C ASP A 286 23.86 -6.19 -6.16
N VAL A 287 22.58 -6.38 -6.45
CA VAL A 287 21.71 -7.45 -5.90
C VAL A 287 21.31 -8.46 -6.98
N SER A 288 20.88 -9.65 -6.58
CA SER A 288 20.27 -10.65 -7.46
C SER A 288 19.10 -11.38 -6.79
N ASN A 289 18.23 -12.01 -7.59
CA ASN A 289 17.10 -12.81 -7.11
C ASN A 289 16.19 -12.02 -6.16
N ILE A 290 15.58 -10.96 -6.70
CA ILE A 290 14.73 -10.03 -5.95
C ILE A 290 13.27 -10.31 -6.24
N ARG A 291 12.45 -10.31 -5.20
CA ARG A 291 11.00 -10.36 -5.34
C ARG A 291 10.33 -9.24 -4.54
N ILE A 292 9.44 -8.49 -5.16
CA ILE A 292 8.64 -7.46 -4.48
C ILE A 292 7.19 -7.65 -4.92
N ALA A 293 6.30 -7.93 -3.98
CA ALA A 293 4.91 -8.21 -4.33
C ALA A 293 3.88 -7.74 -3.31
N GLY A 294 2.77 -7.17 -3.78
CA GLY A 294 1.74 -6.67 -2.87
C GLY A 294 2.26 -5.51 -2.01
N VAL A 295 3.05 -4.61 -2.60
CA VAL A 295 3.65 -3.46 -1.90
C VAL A 295 3.17 -2.16 -2.52
N THR A 296 2.68 -1.25 -1.68
CA THR A 296 2.39 0.13 -2.05
C THR A 296 3.63 0.99 -1.79
N VAL A 297 4.05 1.76 -2.79
CA VAL A 297 5.16 2.71 -2.73
C VAL A 297 4.57 4.11 -2.89
N ASP A 298 4.66 4.94 -1.85
CA ASP A 298 4.00 6.25 -1.77
C ASP A 298 5.05 7.35 -1.55
N TYR A 299 5.20 8.27 -2.49
CA TYR A 299 6.27 9.28 -2.49
C TYR A 299 5.83 10.58 -3.15
N TRP A 300 6.55 11.67 -2.88
CA TRP A 300 6.10 13.01 -3.28
C TRP A 300 7.22 14.05 -3.48
N THR A 301 8.46 13.73 -3.11
CA THR A 301 9.53 14.73 -3.24
C THR A 301 10.15 14.74 -4.64
N PRO A 302 10.70 15.89 -5.08
CA PRO A 302 11.32 16.01 -6.39
C PRO A 302 12.44 15.00 -6.66
N GLN A 303 12.52 14.54 -7.91
CA GLN A 303 13.56 13.62 -8.40
C GLN A 303 13.66 12.30 -7.61
N ASN A 304 12.53 11.87 -7.04
CA ASN A 304 12.36 10.56 -6.44
C ASN A 304 11.90 9.55 -7.51
N THR A 305 12.37 8.30 -7.43
CA THR A 305 12.09 7.25 -8.44
C THR A 305 11.17 6.15 -7.93
N GLY A 306 10.68 6.24 -6.69
CA GLY A 306 9.81 5.24 -6.04
C GLY A 306 10.55 3.94 -5.71
N MET A 307 11.10 3.28 -6.72
CA MET A 307 11.92 2.09 -6.59
C MET A 307 13.09 2.12 -7.57
N ARG A 308 14.29 1.83 -7.08
CA ARG A 308 15.49 1.81 -7.93
C ARG A 308 16.39 0.63 -7.62
N LEU A 309 16.61 -0.19 -8.66
CA LEU A 309 17.55 -1.30 -8.64
C LEU A 309 18.74 -0.95 -9.54
N ARG A 310 19.93 -0.81 -8.97
CA ARG A 310 21.16 -0.50 -9.71
C ARG A 310 22.01 -1.76 -9.84
N LYS A 311 22.30 -2.17 -11.08
CA LYS A 311 23.04 -3.41 -11.40
C LYS A 311 22.39 -4.67 -10.80
N PRO A 312 21.10 -4.92 -11.08
CA PRO A 312 20.52 -6.22 -10.72
C PRO A 312 21.15 -7.33 -11.57
N GLY A 313 21.26 -8.52 -10.99
CA GLY A 313 21.56 -9.76 -11.69
C GLY A 313 20.49 -10.82 -11.39
N GLY A 314 20.52 -11.94 -12.12
CA GLY A 314 19.54 -13.02 -11.94
C GLY A 314 18.10 -12.55 -12.13
N ASP A 315 17.17 -13.18 -11.42
CA ASP A 315 15.74 -12.90 -11.57
C ASP A 315 15.30 -11.70 -10.72
N VAL A 316 14.46 -10.86 -11.30
CA VAL A 316 13.83 -9.73 -10.62
C VAL A 316 12.33 -9.76 -10.91
N GLU A 317 11.53 -10.04 -9.88
CA GLU A 317 10.08 -10.09 -9.96
C GLU A 317 9.47 -8.93 -9.17
N VAL A 318 8.76 -8.04 -9.86
CA VAL A 318 7.98 -6.97 -9.24
C VAL A 318 6.54 -7.08 -9.73
N HIS A 319 5.60 -7.41 -8.86
CA HIS A 319 4.23 -7.72 -9.29
C HIS A 319 3.17 -7.41 -8.21
N HIS A 320 1.95 -7.01 -8.61
CA HIS A 320 0.91 -6.55 -7.68
C HIS A 320 1.35 -5.41 -6.75
N CYS A 321 2.15 -4.48 -7.26
CA CYS A 321 2.57 -3.28 -6.54
C CYS A 321 1.76 -2.07 -6.98
N VAL A 322 1.62 -1.10 -6.08
CA VAL A 322 0.98 0.20 -6.37
C VAL A 322 2.03 1.28 -6.18
N PHE A 323 2.22 2.12 -7.19
CA PHE A 323 3.10 3.29 -7.10
C PHE A 323 2.24 4.55 -7.08
N LEU A 324 2.31 5.28 -5.96
CA LEU A 324 1.63 6.54 -5.74
C LEU A 324 2.68 7.65 -5.79
N ASP A 325 2.82 8.24 -6.97
CA ASP A 325 3.55 9.47 -7.16
C ASP A 325 2.60 10.65 -6.91
N ARG A 326 2.91 11.47 -5.90
CA ARG A 326 2.03 12.58 -5.48
C ARG A 326 2.50 13.96 -5.94
N GLY A 327 3.54 14.05 -6.78
CA GLY A 327 4.00 15.33 -7.35
C GLY A 327 5.49 15.39 -7.58
#